data_AF-A0A2Z5X508-F1
#
_entry.id   AF-A0A2Z5X508-F1
#
_cell.length_a   1.000
_cell.length_b   1.000
_cell.length_c   1.000
_cell.angle_alpha   90.00
_cell.angle_beta   90.00
_cell.angle_gamma   90.00
#
_symmetry.space_group_name_H-M   'P 1'
#
loop_
_entity.id
_entity.type
_entity.pdbx_description
1 polymer ?
#
loop_
_entity_poly.entity_id
_entity_poly.type
_entity_poly.pdbx_seq_one_letter_code
_entity_poly.pdbx_strand_id
1 'polypeptide(L)'
;MSIPESEFPHSELPHKAGRAEQVGASLVTAKIAGNLALASGITIALLVGIVFSLVTATIFIVNSPNPILGFGVAVLVTIAVNAIIFFVSPWIMDLTQGWLYHTRWVKIEEIERLSPESARTIQRICNLKKITQPRLGIIDDNNPTAFTYGALPNSARLVVSAGLFKYLDDDEAATVYAHELGHIVHWDFAVMTVASTLVQITYLLYVTIREVGKRINDERAENAAMITAFIAYGFYIVGTYLLLYLSRTREYFADHFAAEQTGNPNALSRALVKIAYGIVQETEKSTEPSRLMQGTRALGIYDAKAAASTGTAYQISSSPEKIGRLFLWDLFNPWGWWMELNSTHPLTGKRVRALSNYAEQLGLDMEFDMGRVVAEGKRLDKKRLYGTFYQDVLLYGAEFIAIVLGLAIGAFLFKSIGVLKAFVAIPLLLLGAVMIFKRSVMYPSSKNAPATDVITLMSDAYASPLRGQPVQLEGTLIGRGDAGYVFGSDLKLQDKSGLMYLLYASRWGPLGNFFFGMKRVQGLIGMETTAKGWFRRGVASWMDLELLSTASGNKVSSHPAFWGLVWSIIFLAIGALLFLAK
;
A
#
# COMPACT_ATOMS: atom_id res chain seq x y z
N MET A 1 -38.50 19.41 -17.17
CA MET A 1 -39.53 18.38 -16.90
C MET A 1 -39.03 17.59 -15.72
N SER A 2 -39.46 18.01 -14.53
CA SER A 2 -39.04 17.48 -13.22
C SER A 2 -39.77 16.17 -12.94
N ILE A 3 -39.02 15.14 -12.58
CA ILE A 3 -39.58 13.85 -12.12
C ILE A 3 -39.94 14.02 -10.63
N PRO A 4 -41.09 13.53 -10.15
CA PRO A 4 -41.59 13.83 -8.80
C PRO A 4 -40.92 12.96 -7.74
N GLU A 5 -40.62 13.57 -6.59
CA GLU A 5 -40.34 12.90 -5.32
C GLU A 5 -41.65 12.38 -4.69
N SER A 6 -41.96 11.10 -4.89
CA SER A 6 -42.92 10.30 -4.10
C SER A 6 -42.91 8.88 -4.72
N GLU A 7 -42.71 7.75 -4.06
CA GLU A 7 -43.01 7.33 -2.70
C GLU A 7 -41.98 6.26 -2.31
N PHE A 8 -41.19 6.51 -1.27
CA PHE A 8 -40.63 5.44 -0.45
C PHE A 8 -41.27 5.60 0.92
N PRO A 9 -41.80 4.52 1.55
CA PRO A 9 -42.38 4.65 2.87
C PRO A 9 -41.28 5.17 3.80
N HIS A 10 -41.52 6.33 4.40
CA HIS A 10 -40.81 6.79 5.58
C HIS A 10 -41.07 5.77 6.69
N SER A 11 -40.33 4.67 6.67
CA SER A 11 -40.16 3.86 7.85
C SER A 11 -39.35 4.70 8.82
N GLU A 12 -39.96 5.03 9.95
CA GLU A 12 -39.28 5.46 11.16
C GLU A 12 -38.33 4.32 11.59
N LEU A 13 -37.20 4.17 10.90
CA LEU A 13 -36.13 3.27 11.30
C LEU A 13 -35.16 4.08 12.18
N PRO A 14 -34.88 3.61 13.41
CA PRO A 14 -33.94 4.28 14.29
C PRO A 14 -32.54 4.29 13.65
N HIS A 15 -31.80 5.37 13.93
CA HIS A 15 -30.36 5.55 13.77
C HIS A 15 -29.58 4.27 13.37
N LYS A 16 -29.19 4.18 12.08
CA LYS A 16 -28.64 2.95 11.47
C LYS A 16 -27.33 2.46 12.10
N ALA A 17 -26.55 3.34 12.73
CA ALA A 17 -25.28 3.04 13.42
C ALA A 17 -25.45 2.67 14.92
N GLY A 18 -26.68 2.55 15.41
CA GLY A 18 -27.02 2.05 16.76
C GLY A 18 -27.68 0.66 16.77
N ARG A 19 -27.77 -0.01 15.62
CA ARG A 19 -28.50 -1.29 15.47
C ARG A 19 -27.99 -2.40 16.38
N ALA A 20 -26.71 -2.36 16.76
CA ALA A 20 -26.13 -3.32 17.70
C ALA A 20 -26.90 -3.39 19.04
N GLU A 21 -27.44 -2.25 19.51
CA GLU A 21 -28.22 -2.21 20.77
C GLU A 21 -29.54 -2.98 20.67
N GLN A 22 -30.10 -3.09 19.47
CA GLN A 22 -31.39 -3.74 19.22
C GLN A 22 -31.24 -5.23 18.96
N VAL A 23 -30.15 -5.63 18.31
CA VAL A 23 -29.96 -7.01 17.84
C VAL A 23 -29.08 -7.83 18.79
N GLY A 24 -28.24 -7.19 19.64
CA GLY A 24 -27.37 -7.90 20.58
C GLY A 24 -26.41 -8.89 19.90
N ALA A 25 -25.98 -8.57 18.67
CA ALA A 25 -25.32 -9.53 17.80
C ALA A 25 -23.81 -9.63 18.05
N SER A 26 -23.34 -10.80 18.51
CA SER A 26 -21.93 -11.17 18.41
C SER A 26 -21.64 -11.69 17.01
N LEU A 27 -20.73 -11.05 16.29
CA LEU A 27 -20.32 -11.47 14.95
C LEU A 27 -19.27 -12.59 15.03
N VAL A 28 -19.25 -13.50 14.05
CA VAL A 28 -18.25 -14.57 13.95
C VAL A 28 -17.17 -14.18 12.94
N THR A 29 -15.91 -14.16 13.39
CA THR A 29 -14.73 -14.00 12.52
C THR A 29 -14.40 -15.30 11.77
N ALA A 30 -13.94 -15.19 10.51
CA ALA A 30 -13.63 -16.36 9.70
C ALA A 30 -12.36 -17.10 10.19
N LYS A 31 -12.58 -18.29 10.77
CA LYS A 31 -11.75 -19.50 11.07
C LYS A 31 -10.20 -19.52 11.16
N ILE A 32 -9.42 -18.49 10.83
CA ILE A 32 -7.95 -18.48 11.08
C ILE A 32 -7.48 -17.22 11.83
N ALA A 33 -8.33 -16.19 11.94
CA ALA A 33 -8.09 -14.95 12.67
C ALA A 33 -9.08 -14.79 13.85
N GLY A 34 -9.32 -15.86 14.62
CA GLY A 34 -10.39 -15.88 15.62
C GLY A 34 -10.11 -15.08 16.90
N ASN A 35 -8.85 -14.72 17.17
CA ASN A 35 -8.49 -14.02 18.40
C ASN A 35 -7.26 -13.13 18.18
N LEU A 36 -7.44 -11.81 18.30
CA LEU A 36 -6.38 -10.83 18.13
C LEU A 36 -5.25 -11.05 19.13
N ALA A 37 -5.57 -11.47 20.35
CA ALA A 37 -4.58 -11.80 21.36
C ALA A 37 -3.75 -13.02 20.96
N LEU A 38 -4.34 -14.01 20.29
CA LEU A 38 -3.61 -15.17 19.77
C LEU A 38 -2.67 -14.76 18.62
N ALA A 39 -3.17 -14.01 17.64
CA ALA A 39 -2.37 -13.56 16.51
C ALA A 39 -1.19 -12.66 16.94
N SER A 40 -1.47 -11.70 17.84
CA SER A 40 -0.46 -10.86 18.48
C SER A 40 0.52 -11.70 19.30
N GLY A 41 0.02 -12.63 20.13
CA GLY A 41 0.84 -13.49 20.99
C GLY A 41 1.78 -14.39 20.20
N ILE A 42 1.29 -15.05 19.14
CA ILE A 42 2.12 -15.86 18.24
C ILE A 42 3.17 -14.98 17.55
N THR A 43 2.78 -13.82 17.02
CA THR A 43 3.70 -12.93 16.32
C THR A 43 4.81 -12.43 17.24
N ILE A 44 4.45 -11.98 18.46
CA ILE A 44 5.40 -11.55 19.47
C ILE A 44 6.29 -12.71 19.90
N ALA A 45 5.74 -13.91 20.15
CA ALA A 45 6.53 -15.08 20.52
C ALA A 45 7.56 -15.46 19.44
N LEU A 46 7.17 -15.42 18.16
CA LEU A 46 8.09 -15.65 17.05
C LEU A 46 9.20 -14.60 16.99
N LEU A 47 8.85 -13.32 17.12
CA LEU A 47 9.83 -12.23 17.15
C LEU A 47 10.78 -12.33 18.35
N VAL A 48 10.29 -12.67 19.54
CA VAL A 48 11.10 -12.92 20.73
C VAL A 48 12.01 -14.13 20.51
N GLY A 49 11.50 -15.22 19.93
CA GLY A 49 12.28 -16.41 19.61
C GLY A 49 13.41 -16.13 18.61
N ILE A 50 13.13 -15.32 17.58
CA ILE A 50 14.12 -14.83 16.62
C ILE A 50 15.22 -14.03 17.34
N VAL A 51 14.84 -13.04 18.14
CA VAL A 51 15.79 -12.24 18.92
C VAL A 51 16.62 -13.15 19.82
N PHE A 52 15.99 -14.01 20.61
CA PHE A 52 16.68 -14.96 21.49
C PHE A 52 17.70 -15.83 20.74
N SER A 53 17.32 -16.40 19.59
CA SER A 53 18.24 -17.20 18.78
C SER A 53 19.44 -16.40 18.28
N LEU A 54 19.24 -15.16 17.82
CA LEU A 54 20.32 -14.31 17.31
C LEU A 54 21.26 -13.87 18.43
N VAL A 55 20.72 -13.63 19.61
CA VAL A 55 21.49 -13.30 20.81
C VAL A 55 22.39 -14.47 21.19
N THR A 56 21.83 -15.68 21.30
CA THR A 56 22.64 -16.87 21.59
C THR A 56 23.72 -17.12 20.53
N ALA A 57 23.38 -16.97 19.24
CA ALA A 57 24.34 -17.09 18.15
C ALA A 57 25.48 -16.06 18.23
N THR A 58 25.16 -14.80 18.57
CA THR A 58 26.17 -13.73 18.73
C THR A 58 27.14 -14.06 19.86
N ILE A 59 26.65 -14.60 20.98
CA ILE A 59 27.48 -15.01 22.14
C ILE A 59 28.49 -16.08 21.74
N PHE A 60 28.10 -17.06 20.93
CA PHE A 60 28.99 -18.14 20.50
C PHE A 60 30.12 -17.68 19.55
N ILE A 61 29.99 -16.50 18.95
CA ILE A 61 30.86 -16.06 17.84
C ILE A 61 31.83 -14.97 18.27
N VAL A 62 31.41 -14.07 19.16
CA VAL A 62 32.21 -12.92 19.56
C VAL A 62 33.14 -13.31 20.71
N ASN A 63 34.29 -13.90 20.39
CA ASN A 63 35.40 -14.10 21.32
C ASN A 63 36.03 -12.76 21.73
N SER A 64 35.39 -12.06 22.66
CA SER A 64 35.94 -10.89 23.37
C SER A 64 35.97 -11.12 24.89
N PRO A 65 36.67 -10.31 25.70
CA PRO A 65 36.81 -10.55 27.14
C PRO A 65 35.52 -10.35 27.96
N ASN A 66 34.48 -9.67 27.44
CA ASN A 66 33.14 -9.56 28.08
C ASN A 66 32.01 -9.15 27.09
N PRO A 67 31.71 -9.98 26.07
CA PRO A 67 30.70 -9.71 25.04
C PRO A 67 29.28 -9.68 25.62
N ILE A 68 29.04 -10.45 26.69
CA ILE A 68 27.77 -10.51 27.41
C ILE A 68 27.39 -9.13 27.95
N LEU A 69 28.36 -8.37 28.45
CA LEU A 69 28.12 -7.04 29.02
C LEU A 69 27.77 -6.03 27.92
N GLY A 70 28.56 -5.98 26.84
CA GLY A 70 28.29 -5.04 25.72
C GLY A 70 26.95 -5.31 25.03
N PHE A 71 26.61 -6.59 24.84
CA PHE A 71 25.31 -7.00 24.31
C PHE A 71 24.16 -6.68 25.27
N GLY A 72 24.31 -7.02 26.55
CA GLY A 72 23.31 -6.71 27.57
C GLY A 72 23.04 -5.21 27.68
N VAL A 73 24.09 -4.39 27.59
CA VAL A 73 23.98 -2.92 27.51
C VAL A 73 23.26 -2.50 26.24
N ALA A 74 23.58 -3.03 25.06
CA ALA A 74 22.94 -2.64 23.81
C ALA A 74 21.43 -2.97 23.78
N VAL A 75 21.04 -4.15 24.26
CA VAL A 75 19.62 -4.52 24.38
C VAL A 75 18.91 -3.69 25.44
N LEU A 76 19.53 -3.50 26.61
CA LEU A 76 18.96 -2.67 27.67
C LEU A 76 18.77 -1.23 27.20
N VAL A 77 19.76 -0.64 26.52
CA VAL A 77 19.65 0.69 25.93
C VAL A 77 18.55 0.72 24.87
N THR A 78 18.45 -0.28 24.00
CA THR A 78 17.40 -0.33 22.97
C THR A 78 16.01 -0.42 23.58
N ILE A 79 15.81 -1.26 24.59
CA ILE A 79 14.56 -1.38 25.32
C ILE A 79 14.25 -0.07 26.06
N ALA A 80 15.24 0.51 26.75
CA ALA A 80 15.07 1.76 27.50
C ALA A 80 14.72 2.93 26.57
N VAL A 81 15.44 3.09 25.46
CA VAL A 81 15.18 4.12 24.45
C VAL A 81 13.80 3.93 23.83
N ASN A 82 13.42 2.71 23.44
CA ASN A 82 12.08 2.45 22.89
C ASN A 82 10.97 2.66 23.92
N ALA A 83 11.20 2.31 25.18
CA ALA A 83 10.24 2.58 26.27
C ALA A 83 10.08 4.10 26.50
N ILE A 84 11.18 4.85 26.54
CA ILE A 84 11.16 6.31 26.63
C ILE A 84 10.41 6.89 25.44
N ILE A 85 10.76 6.50 24.20
CA ILE A 85 10.08 6.95 22.99
C ILE A 85 8.59 6.59 23.04
N PHE A 86 8.21 5.39 23.48
CA PHE A 86 6.81 4.97 23.57
C PHE A 86 5.99 5.91 24.46
N PHE A 87 6.47 6.21 25.68
CA PHE A 87 5.76 7.10 26.61
C PHE A 87 5.85 8.58 26.24
N VAL A 88 6.93 9.01 25.57
CA VAL A 88 7.12 10.39 25.10
C VAL A 88 6.41 10.63 23.76
N SER A 89 6.16 9.58 22.97
CA SER A 89 5.59 9.67 21.62
C SER A 89 4.25 10.40 21.56
N PRO A 90 3.29 10.25 22.50
CA PRO A 90 2.03 10.99 22.43
C PRO A 90 2.25 12.50 22.61
N TRP A 91 3.26 12.91 23.38
CA TRP A 91 3.60 14.32 23.55
C TRP A 91 4.26 14.90 22.30
N ILE A 92 5.19 14.16 21.69
CA ILE A 92 5.78 14.53 20.39
C ILE A 92 4.70 14.63 19.31
N MET A 93 3.76 13.69 19.30
CA MET A 93 2.61 13.70 18.39
C MET A 93 1.72 14.90 18.66
N ASP A 94 1.33 15.19 19.90
CA ASP A 94 0.53 16.38 20.26
C ASP A 94 1.21 17.68 19.78
N LEU A 95 2.54 17.80 19.94
CA LEU A 95 3.32 18.92 19.43
C LEU A 95 3.29 19.00 17.90
N THR A 96 3.49 17.87 17.23
CA THR A 96 3.45 17.79 15.76
C THR A 96 2.07 18.15 15.23
N GLN A 97 1.01 17.66 15.88
CA GLN A 97 -0.39 17.97 15.58
C GLN A 97 -0.67 19.47 15.73
N GLY A 98 -0.23 20.10 16.82
CA GLY A 98 -0.41 21.55 17.02
C GLY A 98 0.41 22.42 16.05
N TRP A 99 1.68 22.07 15.82
CA TRP A 99 2.61 22.89 15.05
C TRP A 99 2.47 22.71 13.54
N LEU A 100 2.38 21.47 13.06
CA LEU A 100 2.41 21.15 11.63
C LEU A 100 1.00 21.06 11.02
N TYR A 101 0.06 20.47 11.76
CA TYR A 101 -1.30 20.19 11.27
C TYR A 101 -2.36 21.14 11.83
N HIS A 102 -1.98 22.03 12.75
CA HIS A 102 -2.90 22.97 13.42
C HIS A 102 -4.16 22.30 13.97
N THR A 103 -4.01 21.08 14.51
CA THR A 103 -5.12 20.29 15.03
C THR A 103 -5.86 21.06 16.13
N ARG A 104 -7.16 21.19 15.94
CA ARG A 104 -8.06 21.81 16.90
C ARG A 104 -8.61 20.74 17.83
N TRP A 105 -8.28 20.84 19.11
CA TRP A 105 -8.79 19.94 20.14
C TRP A 105 -10.22 20.33 20.50
N VAL A 106 -11.16 19.40 20.33
CA VAL A 106 -12.60 19.64 20.46
C VAL A 106 -13.20 18.81 21.58
N LYS A 107 -14.34 19.27 22.09
CA LYS A 107 -15.15 18.49 23.03
C LYS A 107 -16.16 17.64 22.28
N ILE A 108 -16.78 16.70 22.98
CA ILE A 108 -17.76 15.78 22.38
C ILE A 108 -18.97 16.52 21.82
N GLU A 109 -19.37 17.66 22.41
CA GLU A 109 -20.53 18.45 21.96
C GLU A 109 -20.31 19.06 20.57
N GLU A 110 -19.05 19.28 20.19
CA GLU A 110 -18.75 19.75 18.84
C GLU A 110 -18.80 18.60 17.83
N ILE A 111 -18.32 17.42 18.19
CA ILE A 111 -18.53 16.23 17.36
C ILE A 111 -20.02 15.95 17.20
N GLU A 112 -20.82 16.11 18.25
CA GLU A 112 -22.28 15.94 18.20
C GLU A 112 -22.95 16.91 17.22
N ARG A 113 -22.44 18.14 17.07
CA ARG A 113 -22.95 19.09 16.07
C ARG A 113 -22.60 18.71 14.64
N LEU A 114 -21.42 18.12 14.43
CA LEU A 114 -20.95 17.72 13.10
C LEU A 114 -21.50 16.35 12.68
N SER A 115 -21.61 15.43 13.63
CA SER A 115 -22.02 14.04 13.46
C SER A 115 -22.62 13.52 14.78
N PRO A 116 -23.95 13.69 14.99
CA PRO A 116 -24.64 13.20 16.18
C PRO A 116 -24.41 11.71 16.44
N GLU A 117 -24.40 10.89 15.38
CA GLU A 117 -24.20 9.44 15.49
C GLU A 117 -22.78 9.07 15.95
N SER A 118 -21.76 9.81 15.49
CA SER A 118 -20.38 9.62 15.96
C SER A 118 -20.25 9.91 17.44
N ALA A 119 -20.84 11.01 17.93
CA ALA A 119 -20.78 11.38 19.34
C ALA A 119 -21.41 10.32 20.25
N ARG A 120 -22.60 9.83 19.89
CA ARG A 120 -23.29 8.74 20.61
C ARG A 120 -22.47 7.46 20.60
N THR A 121 -21.92 7.10 19.44
CA THR A 121 -21.07 5.90 19.28
C THR A 121 -19.84 5.97 20.17
N ILE A 122 -19.15 7.12 20.22
CA ILE A 122 -17.99 7.35 21.10
C ILE A 122 -18.39 7.16 22.56
N GLN A 123 -19.41 7.88 23.03
CA GLN A 123 -19.85 7.84 24.43
C GLN A 123 -20.25 6.41 24.84
N ARG A 124 -21.02 5.73 23.99
CA ARG A 124 -21.48 4.36 24.23
C ARG A 124 -20.32 3.38 24.29
N ILE A 125 -19.42 3.38 23.31
CA ILE A 125 -18.26 2.46 23.31
C ILE A 125 -17.37 2.72 24.53
N CYS A 126 -17.12 3.99 24.88
CA CYS A 126 -16.31 4.32 26.05
C CYS A 126 -16.95 3.81 27.35
N ASN A 127 -18.27 3.97 27.50
CA ASN A 127 -19.02 3.45 28.64
C ASN A 127 -19.01 1.92 28.70
N LEU A 128 -19.31 1.25 27.57
CA LEU A 128 -19.36 -0.22 27.48
C LEU A 128 -18.00 -0.87 27.75
N LYS A 129 -16.93 -0.30 27.19
CA LYS A 129 -15.57 -0.83 27.34
C LYS A 129 -14.84 -0.28 28.58
N LYS A 130 -15.51 0.58 29.37
CA LYS A 130 -14.97 1.21 30.58
C LYS A 130 -13.63 1.91 30.34
N ILE A 131 -13.51 2.59 29.21
CA ILE A 131 -12.34 3.40 28.86
C ILE A 131 -12.70 4.88 28.96
N THR A 132 -11.72 5.71 29.31
CA THR A 132 -11.90 7.16 29.29
C THR A 132 -12.07 7.63 27.85
N GLN A 133 -12.97 8.59 27.62
CA GLN A 133 -13.13 9.19 26.31
C GLN A 133 -11.77 9.71 25.81
N PRO A 134 -11.33 9.32 24.59
CA PRO A 134 -10.09 9.84 24.03
C PRO A 134 -10.18 11.33 23.79
N ARG A 135 -9.04 12.01 23.79
CA ARG A 135 -8.98 13.43 23.40
C ARG A 135 -9.27 13.54 21.91
N LEU A 136 -10.32 14.28 21.57
CA LEU A 136 -10.82 14.40 20.18
C LEU A 136 -10.18 15.61 19.50
N GLY A 137 -9.66 15.41 18.29
CA GLY A 137 -9.06 16.45 17.48
C GLY A 137 -9.66 16.52 16.07
N ILE A 138 -9.78 17.73 15.53
CA ILE A 138 -10.16 17.98 14.14
C ILE A 138 -9.02 18.74 13.45
N ILE A 139 -8.62 18.27 12.27
CA ILE A 139 -7.69 18.97 11.38
C ILE A 139 -8.49 19.62 10.26
N ASP A 140 -8.23 20.90 10.00
CA ASP A 140 -8.86 21.65 8.91
C ASP A 140 -8.22 21.29 7.55
N ASP A 141 -8.32 20.02 7.16
CA ASP A 141 -7.93 19.47 5.86
C ASP A 141 -9.14 18.74 5.27
N ASN A 142 -9.39 18.94 3.98
CA ASN A 142 -10.50 18.30 3.27
C ASN A 142 -10.22 16.86 2.87
N ASN A 143 -8.98 16.37 2.94
CA ASN A 143 -8.65 14.97 2.65
C ASN A 143 -9.23 14.08 3.77
N PRO A 144 -10.24 13.24 3.51
CA PRO A 144 -10.90 12.47 4.55
C PRO A 144 -9.92 11.49 5.18
N THR A 145 -9.63 11.69 6.46
CA THR A 145 -8.64 10.92 7.22
C THR A 145 -9.10 10.81 8.66
N ALA A 146 -8.89 9.65 9.26
CA ALA A 146 -9.02 9.43 10.69
C ALA A 146 -7.82 8.62 11.16
N PHE A 147 -7.36 8.87 12.38
CA PHE A 147 -6.32 8.07 13.00
C PHE A 147 -6.32 8.25 14.51
N THR A 148 -5.72 7.29 15.19
CA THR A 148 -5.57 7.28 16.63
C THR A 148 -4.11 7.12 17.04
N TYR A 149 -3.75 7.66 18.20
CA TYR A 149 -2.42 7.45 18.78
C TYR A 149 -2.45 7.61 20.31
N GLY A 150 -1.50 6.97 20.98
CA GLY A 150 -1.35 7.07 22.42
C GLY A 150 -0.44 5.97 22.98
N ALA A 151 -0.16 6.06 24.29
CA ALA A 151 0.56 5.02 25.02
C ALA A 151 -0.40 4.09 25.78
N LEU A 152 -1.46 4.63 26.38
CA LEU A 152 -2.47 3.87 27.13
C LEU A 152 -3.87 4.17 26.56
N PRO A 153 -4.83 3.23 26.64
CA PRO A 153 -6.19 3.45 26.15
C PRO A 153 -6.85 4.68 26.80
N ASN A 154 -6.66 4.85 28.12
CA ASN A 154 -7.22 5.97 28.88
C ASN A 154 -6.52 7.32 28.63
N SER A 155 -5.47 7.34 27.83
CA SER A 155 -4.78 8.56 27.41
C SER A 155 -4.67 8.62 25.88
N ALA A 156 -5.57 7.97 25.15
CA ALA A 156 -5.52 7.98 23.68
C ALA A 156 -6.03 9.31 23.11
N ARG A 157 -5.56 9.62 21.90
CA ARG A 157 -6.06 10.71 21.05
C ARG A 157 -6.72 10.07 19.83
N LEU A 158 -7.84 10.65 19.40
CA LEU A 158 -8.51 10.31 18.15
C LEU A 158 -8.65 11.59 17.35
N VAL A 159 -8.03 11.64 16.18
CA VAL A 159 -7.98 12.82 15.33
C VAL A 159 -8.61 12.49 13.98
N VAL A 160 -9.50 13.36 13.54
CA VAL A 160 -10.11 13.28 12.20
C VAL A 160 -9.84 14.56 11.41
N SER A 161 -9.97 14.50 10.10
CA SER A 161 -9.96 15.68 9.25
C SER A 161 -11.38 16.22 9.02
N ALA A 162 -11.51 17.50 8.70
CA ALA A 162 -12.77 18.11 8.25
C ALA A 162 -13.33 17.41 7.00
N GLY A 163 -12.43 16.89 6.15
CA GLY A 163 -12.75 16.02 5.02
C GLY A 163 -13.63 14.83 5.38
N LEU A 164 -13.45 14.25 6.57
CA LEU A 164 -14.25 13.11 7.00
C LEU A 164 -15.75 13.46 6.99
N PHE A 165 -16.12 14.61 7.54
CA PHE A 165 -17.51 15.10 7.58
C PHE A 165 -18.00 15.69 6.26
N LYS A 166 -17.08 16.05 5.36
CA LYS A 166 -17.40 16.55 4.01
C LYS A 166 -17.84 15.41 3.09
N TYR A 167 -17.22 14.24 3.23
CA TYR A 167 -17.38 13.11 2.31
C TYR A 167 -18.27 11.99 2.83
N LEU A 168 -18.34 11.81 4.15
CA LEU A 168 -19.10 10.73 4.76
C LEU A 168 -20.43 11.21 5.32
N ASP A 169 -21.43 10.34 5.20
CA ASP A 169 -22.71 10.51 5.89
C ASP A 169 -22.53 10.24 7.40
N ASP A 170 -23.49 10.67 8.22
CA ASP A 170 -23.41 10.62 9.68
C ASP A 170 -23.18 9.18 10.21
N ASP A 171 -23.85 8.18 9.63
CA ASP A 171 -23.70 6.77 10.01
C ASP A 171 -22.36 6.18 9.56
N GLU A 172 -21.85 6.60 8.41
CA GLU A 172 -20.53 6.22 7.89
C GLU A 172 -19.41 6.77 8.77
N ALA A 173 -19.47 8.06 9.11
CA ALA A 173 -18.52 8.70 10.03
C ALA A 173 -18.52 7.97 11.39
N ALA A 174 -19.70 7.63 11.92
CA ALA A 174 -19.82 6.90 13.18
C ALA A 174 -19.11 5.52 13.13
N THR A 175 -19.19 4.81 12.00
CA THR A 175 -18.45 3.55 11.82
C THR A 175 -16.93 3.73 11.76
N VAL A 176 -16.43 4.84 11.18
CA VAL A 176 -15.00 5.18 11.17
C VAL A 176 -14.51 5.49 12.59
N TYR A 177 -15.27 6.27 13.37
CA TYR A 177 -14.98 6.49 14.78
C TYR A 177 -14.98 5.18 15.58
N ALA A 178 -15.92 4.27 15.31
CA ALA A 178 -15.96 2.96 15.97
C ALA A 178 -14.73 2.10 15.61
N HIS A 179 -14.27 2.15 14.36
CA HIS A 179 -13.06 1.46 13.89
C HIS A 179 -11.82 1.96 14.64
N GLU A 180 -11.64 3.28 14.70
CA GLU A 180 -10.54 3.93 15.42
C GLU A 180 -10.57 3.66 16.93
N LEU A 181 -11.76 3.66 17.54
CA LEU A 181 -11.93 3.24 18.93
C LEU A 181 -11.57 1.76 19.14
N GLY A 182 -11.79 0.91 18.13
CA GLY A 182 -11.33 -0.47 18.14
C GLY A 182 -9.83 -0.58 18.35
N HIS A 183 -9.02 0.23 17.67
CA HIS A 183 -7.56 0.27 17.90
C HIS A 183 -7.20 0.68 19.33
N ILE A 184 -7.92 1.64 19.90
CA ILE A 184 -7.72 2.08 21.29
C ILE A 184 -8.07 0.94 22.27
N VAL A 185 -9.22 0.29 22.08
CA VAL A 185 -9.71 -0.79 22.94
C VAL A 185 -8.80 -2.01 22.88
N HIS A 186 -8.27 -2.35 21.70
CA HIS A 186 -7.34 -3.46 21.53
C HIS A 186 -5.89 -3.13 21.92
N TRP A 187 -5.62 -1.88 22.30
CA TRP A 187 -4.30 -1.39 22.70
C TRP A 187 -3.22 -1.57 21.62
N ASP A 188 -3.64 -1.32 20.39
CA ASP A 188 -2.90 -1.62 19.16
C ASP A 188 -1.56 -0.90 19.07
N PHE A 189 -1.44 0.33 19.60
CA PHE A 189 -0.18 1.08 19.64
C PHE A 189 0.90 0.38 20.47
N ALA A 190 0.54 -0.21 21.61
CA ALA A 190 1.50 -0.90 22.48
C ALA A 190 1.96 -2.21 21.82
N VAL A 191 1.03 -2.99 21.30
CA VAL A 191 1.31 -4.26 20.61
C VAL A 191 2.28 -4.04 19.44
N MET A 192 2.02 -3.03 18.59
CA MET A 192 2.92 -2.73 17.48
C MET A 192 4.25 -2.17 17.92
N THR A 193 4.29 -1.34 18.97
CA THR A 193 5.56 -0.81 19.49
C THR A 193 6.47 -1.93 19.99
N VAL A 194 5.92 -2.91 20.71
CA VAL A 194 6.66 -4.09 21.16
C VAL A 194 7.14 -4.90 19.97
N ALA A 195 6.25 -5.21 19.03
CA ALA A 195 6.60 -5.97 17.83
C ALA A 195 7.68 -5.25 16.99
N SER A 196 7.56 -3.94 16.76
CA SER A 196 8.54 -3.16 16.01
C SER A 196 9.89 -3.09 16.74
N THR A 197 9.89 -2.98 18.07
CA THR A 197 11.12 -2.99 18.88
C THR A 197 11.88 -4.30 18.68
N LEU A 198 11.19 -5.45 18.67
CA LEU A 198 11.82 -6.75 18.44
C LEU A 198 12.45 -6.83 17.03
N VAL A 199 11.74 -6.33 16.01
CA VAL A 199 12.30 -6.24 14.65
C VAL A 199 13.53 -5.32 14.60
N GLN A 200 13.48 -4.15 15.26
CA GLN A 200 14.63 -3.24 15.33
C GLN A 200 15.84 -3.88 16.02
N ILE A 201 15.64 -4.69 17.06
CA ILE A 201 16.73 -5.42 17.72
C ILE A 201 17.43 -6.36 16.74
N THR A 202 16.68 -7.07 15.87
CA THR A 202 17.31 -7.95 14.85
C THR A 202 18.18 -7.17 13.87
N TYR A 203 17.78 -5.96 13.49
CA TYR A 203 18.59 -5.09 12.63
C TYR A 203 19.82 -4.55 13.37
N LEU A 204 19.67 -4.15 14.63
CA LEU A 204 20.79 -3.71 15.47
C LEU A 204 21.82 -4.83 15.64
N LEU A 205 21.37 -6.07 15.82
CA LEU A 205 22.23 -7.25 15.86
C LEU A 205 23.00 -7.41 14.55
N TYR A 206 22.32 -7.32 13.40
CA TYR A 206 22.99 -7.34 12.10
C TYR A 206 24.11 -6.29 12.00
N VAL A 207 23.81 -5.02 12.32
CA VAL A 207 24.79 -3.92 12.25
C VAL A 207 25.96 -4.17 13.22
N THR A 208 25.65 -4.52 14.47
CA THR A 208 26.65 -4.73 15.52
C THR A 208 27.58 -5.90 15.18
N ILE A 209 27.04 -7.05 14.79
CA ILE A 209 27.83 -8.24 14.44
C ILE A 209 28.72 -7.94 13.22
N ARG A 210 28.18 -7.23 12.22
CA ARG A 210 28.94 -6.83 11.03
C ARG A 210 30.10 -5.88 11.38
N GLU A 211 29.87 -4.92 12.26
CA GLU A 211 30.91 -3.96 12.68
C GLU A 211 31.96 -4.58 13.58
N VAL A 212 31.56 -5.43 14.52
CA VAL A 212 32.46 -6.19 15.39
C VAL A 212 33.28 -7.17 14.55
N GLY A 213 32.65 -7.89 13.62
CA GLY A 213 33.30 -8.85 12.72
C GLY A 213 34.49 -8.24 11.97
N LYS A 214 34.34 -7.02 11.43
CA LYS A 214 35.43 -6.29 10.74
C LYS A 214 36.63 -5.94 11.62
N ARG A 215 36.50 -5.99 12.95
CA ARG A 215 37.56 -5.69 13.92
C ARG A 215 38.23 -6.96 14.45
N ILE A 216 37.77 -8.15 14.04
CA ILE A 216 38.34 -9.43 14.44
C ILE A 216 39.55 -9.72 13.57
N ASN A 217 40.69 -10.05 14.20
CA ASN A 217 41.92 -10.40 13.48
C ASN A 217 42.01 -11.90 13.10
N ASP A 218 41.09 -12.73 13.60
CA ASP A 218 40.98 -14.16 13.27
C ASP A 218 40.00 -14.36 12.10
N GLU A 219 40.50 -14.88 10.98
CA GLU A 219 39.74 -15.08 9.74
C GLU A 219 38.54 -16.02 9.90
N ARG A 220 38.63 -17.06 10.75
CA ARG A 220 37.52 -17.99 10.97
C ARG A 220 36.42 -17.33 11.78
N ALA A 221 36.79 -16.56 12.79
CA ALA A 221 35.84 -15.82 13.61
C ALA A 221 35.21 -14.64 12.84
N GLU A 222 35.96 -13.95 11.98
CA GLU A 222 35.42 -12.93 11.07
C GLU A 222 34.39 -13.54 10.11
N ASN A 223 34.72 -14.67 9.47
CA ASN A 223 33.80 -15.36 8.58
C ASN A 223 32.53 -15.84 9.30
N ALA A 224 32.65 -16.38 10.51
CA ALA A 224 31.50 -16.77 11.33
C ALA A 224 30.62 -15.57 11.71
N ALA A 225 31.22 -14.42 12.06
CA ALA A 225 30.50 -13.17 12.31
C ALA A 225 29.76 -12.69 11.06
N MET A 226 30.40 -12.76 9.90
CA MET A 226 29.78 -12.37 8.63
C MET A 226 28.55 -13.23 8.31
N ILE A 227 28.66 -14.56 8.41
CA ILE A 227 27.53 -15.49 8.20
C ILE A 227 26.39 -15.16 9.16
N THR A 228 26.70 -14.88 10.42
CA THR A 228 25.69 -14.59 11.45
C THR A 228 25.04 -13.24 11.25
N ALA A 229 25.79 -12.23 10.78
CA ALA A 229 25.22 -10.97 10.36
C ALA A 229 24.23 -11.18 9.19
N PHE A 230 24.58 -12.00 8.19
CA PHE A 230 23.64 -12.35 7.11
C PHE A 230 22.38 -13.04 7.62
N ILE A 231 22.51 -13.98 8.57
CA ILE A 231 21.37 -14.64 9.22
C ILE A 231 20.51 -13.61 9.99
N ALA A 232 21.12 -12.71 10.74
CA ALA A 232 20.43 -11.63 11.47
C ALA A 232 19.66 -10.70 10.53
N TYR A 233 20.25 -10.36 9.38
CA TYR A 233 19.56 -9.58 8.36
C TYR A 233 18.38 -10.35 7.73
N GLY A 234 18.53 -11.66 7.50
CA GLY A 234 17.42 -12.51 7.06
C GLY A 234 16.26 -12.53 8.07
N PHE A 235 16.58 -12.63 9.36
CA PHE A 235 15.58 -12.53 10.42
C PHE A 235 14.94 -11.15 10.55
N TYR A 236 15.67 -10.07 10.29
CA TYR A 236 15.08 -8.73 10.18
C TYR A 236 14.03 -8.64 9.06
N ILE A 237 14.33 -9.22 7.90
CA ILE A 237 13.37 -9.31 6.79
C ILE A 237 12.13 -10.11 7.21
N VAL A 238 12.32 -11.31 7.78
CA VAL A 238 11.21 -12.15 8.26
C VAL A 238 10.37 -11.41 9.31
N GLY A 239 11.03 -10.77 10.28
CA GLY A 239 10.38 -10.00 11.34
C GLY A 239 9.58 -8.82 10.79
N THR A 240 10.09 -8.14 9.75
CA THR A 240 9.36 -7.07 9.06
C THR A 240 8.06 -7.59 8.44
N TYR A 241 8.09 -8.76 7.78
CA TYR A 241 6.86 -9.35 7.22
C TYR A 241 5.88 -9.83 8.30
N LEU A 242 6.37 -10.33 9.44
CA LEU A 242 5.53 -10.64 10.61
C LEU A 242 4.86 -9.38 11.18
N LEU A 243 5.60 -8.27 11.27
CA LEU A 243 5.06 -6.97 11.68
C LEU A 243 3.98 -6.47 10.73
N LEU A 244 4.21 -6.56 9.41
CA LEU A 244 3.21 -6.19 8.40
C LEU A 244 1.97 -7.10 8.45
N TYR A 245 2.15 -8.40 8.70
CA TYR A 245 1.03 -9.33 8.91
C TYR A 245 0.19 -8.95 10.14
N LEU A 246 0.84 -8.62 11.26
CA LEU A 246 0.16 -8.18 12.47
C LEU A 246 -0.58 -6.86 12.25
N SER A 247 0.02 -5.92 11.51
CA SER A 247 -0.64 -4.67 11.10
C SER A 247 -1.95 -4.94 10.36
N ARG A 248 -1.90 -5.76 9.30
CA ARG A 248 -3.10 -6.11 8.50
C ARG A 248 -4.14 -6.88 9.29
N THR A 249 -3.72 -7.73 10.23
CA THR A 249 -4.63 -8.50 11.06
C THR A 249 -5.46 -7.58 11.96
N ARG A 250 -4.83 -6.56 12.57
CA ARG A 250 -5.51 -5.59 13.43
C ARG A 250 -6.59 -4.79 12.69
N GLU A 251 -6.36 -4.43 11.43
CA GLU A 251 -7.39 -3.80 10.59
C GLU A 251 -8.67 -4.63 10.49
N TYR A 252 -8.57 -5.95 10.28
CA TYR A 252 -9.75 -6.83 10.25
C TYR A 252 -10.47 -6.91 11.59
N PHE A 253 -9.74 -6.82 12.71
CA PHE A 253 -10.33 -6.79 14.05
C PHE A 253 -10.98 -5.45 14.36
N ALA A 254 -10.41 -4.34 13.91
CA ALA A 254 -11.01 -3.01 14.03
C ALA A 254 -12.27 -2.90 13.14
N ASP A 255 -12.25 -3.45 11.93
CA ASP A 255 -13.44 -3.58 11.06
C ASP A 255 -14.55 -4.41 11.71
N HIS A 256 -14.18 -5.56 12.26
CA HIS A 256 -15.10 -6.42 12.99
C HIS A 256 -15.70 -5.71 14.21
N PHE A 257 -14.85 -5.05 15.00
CA PHE A 257 -15.27 -4.26 16.16
C PHE A 257 -16.22 -3.15 15.75
N ALA A 258 -15.91 -2.39 14.72
CA ALA A 258 -16.81 -1.34 14.20
C ALA A 258 -18.15 -1.91 13.74
N ALA A 259 -18.15 -3.01 13.00
CA ALA A 259 -19.36 -3.69 12.54
C ALA A 259 -20.21 -4.21 13.71
N GLU A 260 -19.58 -4.82 14.71
CA GLU A 260 -20.25 -5.36 15.91
C GLU A 260 -20.80 -4.23 16.77
N GLN A 261 -20.00 -3.21 17.05
CA GLN A 261 -20.42 -2.13 17.93
C GLN A 261 -21.49 -1.26 17.27
N THR A 262 -21.43 -0.98 15.97
CA THR A 262 -22.44 -0.14 15.30
C THR A 262 -23.63 -0.93 14.74
N GLY A 263 -23.45 -2.22 14.48
CA GLY A 263 -24.43 -3.02 13.73
C GLY A 263 -24.59 -2.56 12.28
N ASN A 264 -23.62 -1.83 11.74
CA ASN A 264 -23.70 -1.22 10.40
C ASN A 264 -22.44 -1.48 9.53
N PRO A 265 -22.12 -2.75 9.20
CA PRO A 265 -20.99 -3.08 8.33
C PRO A 265 -21.08 -2.49 6.91
N ASN A 266 -22.29 -2.23 6.42
CA ASN A 266 -22.50 -1.57 5.12
C ASN A 266 -21.99 -0.13 5.14
N ALA A 267 -22.29 0.63 6.20
CA ALA A 267 -21.79 2.00 6.33
C ALA A 267 -20.26 2.06 6.38
N LEU A 268 -19.60 1.13 7.07
CA LEU A 268 -18.14 1.07 7.04
C LEU A 268 -17.61 0.73 5.63
N SER A 269 -18.30 -0.16 4.91
CA SER A 269 -17.93 -0.48 3.53
C SER A 269 -18.05 0.74 2.60
N ARG A 270 -19.14 1.52 2.72
CA ARG A 270 -19.30 2.78 1.98
C ARG A 270 -18.23 3.80 2.40
N ALA A 271 -17.95 3.92 3.69
CA ALA A 271 -16.94 4.83 4.22
C ALA A 271 -15.55 4.55 3.62
N LEU A 272 -15.12 3.28 3.57
CA LEU A 272 -13.83 2.90 2.96
C LEU A 272 -13.72 3.38 1.51
N VAL A 273 -14.80 3.21 0.74
CA VAL A 273 -14.81 3.58 -0.68
C VAL A 273 -14.92 5.11 -0.86
N LYS A 274 -15.75 5.79 -0.06
CA LYS A 274 -15.90 7.26 -0.08
C LYS A 274 -14.66 7.99 0.44
N ILE A 275 -13.93 7.45 1.41
CA ILE A 275 -12.63 7.98 1.86
C ILE A 275 -11.63 7.94 0.70
N ALA A 276 -11.51 6.78 0.04
CA ALA A 276 -10.66 6.63 -1.12
C ALA A 276 -11.02 7.65 -2.21
N TYR A 277 -12.32 7.83 -2.47
CA TYR A 277 -12.85 8.81 -3.41
C TYR A 277 -12.51 10.25 -3.02
N GLY A 278 -12.76 10.65 -1.77
CA GLY A 278 -12.50 12.01 -1.31
C GLY A 278 -11.02 12.38 -1.36
N ILE A 279 -10.13 11.42 -1.11
CA ILE A 279 -8.67 11.63 -1.24
C ILE A 279 -8.30 11.86 -2.70
N VAL A 280 -8.87 11.07 -3.62
CA VAL A 280 -8.68 11.31 -5.06
C VAL A 280 -9.20 12.69 -5.42
N GLN A 281 -10.43 13.03 -5.05
CA GLN A 281 -11.06 14.30 -5.41
C GLN A 281 -10.31 15.53 -4.88
N GLU A 282 -9.89 15.53 -3.61
CA GLU A 282 -9.11 16.64 -3.06
C GLU A 282 -7.74 16.73 -3.69
N THR A 283 -7.15 15.60 -4.06
CA THR A 283 -5.90 15.53 -4.84
C THR A 283 -6.06 16.10 -6.28
N GLU A 284 -7.27 16.14 -6.84
CA GLU A 284 -7.58 16.83 -8.11
C GLU A 284 -7.66 18.34 -7.90
N LYS A 285 -8.32 18.78 -6.83
CA LYS A 285 -8.55 20.20 -6.52
C LYS A 285 -7.29 20.90 -6.03
N SER A 286 -6.39 20.17 -5.37
CA SER A 286 -5.20 20.75 -4.74
C SER A 286 -4.03 20.89 -5.71
N THR A 287 -3.41 22.07 -5.75
CA THR A 287 -2.14 22.31 -6.44
C THR A 287 -0.93 21.78 -5.66
N GLU A 288 -1.04 21.70 -4.34
CA GLU A 288 -0.03 21.18 -3.41
C GLU A 288 -0.49 19.88 -2.73
N PRO A 289 0.43 18.96 -2.39
CA PRO A 289 0.08 17.73 -1.71
C PRO A 289 -0.31 18.04 -0.28
N SER A 290 -1.36 17.39 0.22
CA SER A 290 -1.74 17.53 1.63
C SER A 290 -0.57 17.12 2.53
N ARG A 291 -0.17 18.04 3.42
CA ARG A 291 0.86 17.79 4.44
C ARG A 291 0.44 16.66 5.37
N LEU A 292 -0.86 16.58 5.67
CA LEU A 292 -1.46 15.50 6.45
C LEU A 292 -1.26 14.16 5.75
N MET A 293 -1.56 14.08 4.45
CA MET A 293 -1.37 12.86 3.66
C MET A 293 0.09 12.42 3.54
N GLN A 294 1.01 13.36 3.38
CA GLN A 294 2.44 13.05 3.32
C GLN A 294 2.97 12.53 4.66
N GLY A 295 2.60 13.18 5.77
CA GLY A 295 3.09 12.78 7.09
C GLY A 295 2.46 11.48 7.59
N THR A 296 1.14 11.29 7.43
CA THR A 296 0.47 10.04 7.81
C THR A 296 1.00 8.84 7.00
N ARG A 297 1.41 9.04 5.75
CA ARG A 297 2.10 8.01 4.96
C ARG A 297 3.46 7.63 5.53
N ALA A 298 4.27 8.60 5.96
CA ALA A 298 5.56 8.32 6.60
C ALA A 298 5.40 7.58 7.93
N LEU A 299 4.27 7.78 8.62
CA LEU A 299 3.92 7.12 9.88
C LEU A 299 3.25 5.74 9.68
N GLY A 300 3.04 5.30 8.43
CA GLY A 300 2.39 4.02 8.12
C GLY A 300 0.88 3.99 8.46
N ILE A 301 0.31 5.14 8.83
CA ILE A 301 -1.11 5.34 9.15
C ILE A 301 -1.97 5.21 7.89
N TYR A 302 -1.44 5.60 6.73
CA TYR A 302 -2.21 5.58 5.48
C TYR A 302 -1.32 5.37 4.24
N ASP A 303 -1.81 4.65 3.22
CA ASP A 303 -1.15 4.55 1.91
C ASP A 303 -1.99 5.26 0.81
N ALA A 304 -1.61 6.50 0.52
CA ALA A 304 -2.24 7.33 -0.52
C ALA A 304 -2.26 6.69 -1.91
N LYS A 305 -1.29 5.81 -2.22
CA LYS A 305 -1.25 5.14 -3.53
C LYS A 305 -2.27 4.00 -3.61
N ALA A 306 -2.53 3.30 -2.51
CA ALA A 306 -3.51 2.22 -2.44
C ALA A 306 -4.95 2.73 -2.55
N ALA A 307 -5.31 3.81 -1.85
CA ALA A 307 -6.67 4.31 -1.94
C ALA A 307 -6.94 5.07 -3.25
N ALA A 308 -5.91 5.58 -3.92
CA ALA A 308 -6.07 6.18 -5.24
C ALA A 308 -6.66 5.20 -6.26
N SER A 309 -6.43 3.89 -6.15
CA SER A 309 -7.06 2.91 -7.04
C SER A 309 -8.54 2.73 -6.72
N THR A 310 -8.92 2.48 -5.47
CA THR A 310 -10.33 2.24 -5.11
C THR A 310 -11.20 3.50 -5.27
N GLY A 311 -10.66 4.67 -4.93
CA GLY A 311 -11.40 5.94 -4.97
C GLY A 311 -11.71 6.45 -6.37
N THR A 312 -10.75 6.26 -7.27
CA THR A 312 -10.83 6.58 -8.70
C THR A 312 -12.06 5.99 -9.36
N ALA A 313 -12.39 4.74 -9.06
CA ALA A 313 -13.46 4.01 -9.74
C ALA A 313 -14.84 4.18 -9.08
N TYR A 314 -14.89 4.73 -7.86
CA TYR A 314 -16.14 5.11 -7.21
C TYR A 314 -16.74 6.40 -7.78
N GLN A 315 -15.89 7.29 -8.31
CA GLN A 315 -16.26 8.64 -8.74
C GLN A 315 -17.43 8.71 -9.74
N ILE A 316 -17.68 7.67 -10.54
CA ILE A 316 -18.77 7.67 -11.53
C ILE A 316 -19.71 6.43 -11.45
N SER A 317 -19.41 5.42 -10.66
CA SER A 317 -20.35 4.30 -10.51
C SER A 317 -21.32 4.52 -9.34
N SER A 318 -22.53 4.98 -9.64
CA SER A 318 -23.66 4.93 -8.69
C SER A 318 -24.20 3.50 -8.48
N SER A 319 -23.65 2.50 -9.18
CA SER A 319 -24.08 1.11 -9.11
C SER A 319 -23.09 0.26 -8.30
N PRO A 320 -23.45 -0.18 -7.08
CA PRO A 320 -22.58 -1.03 -6.25
C PRO A 320 -22.08 -2.30 -6.96
N GLU A 321 -22.85 -2.82 -7.91
CA GLU A 321 -22.49 -3.99 -8.73
C GLU A 321 -21.20 -3.80 -9.55
N LYS A 322 -21.00 -2.64 -10.16
CA LYS A 322 -19.79 -2.36 -10.96
C LYS A 322 -18.58 -2.13 -10.06
N ILE A 323 -18.78 -1.54 -8.88
CA ILE A 323 -17.73 -1.36 -7.88
C ILE A 323 -17.21 -2.72 -7.39
N GLY A 324 -18.11 -3.68 -7.15
CA GLY A 324 -17.73 -5.03 -6.74
C GLY A 324 -16.73 -5.70 -7.68
N ARG A 325 -16.85 -5.49 -9.01
CA ARG A 325 -15.93 -6.10 -10.00
C ARG A 325 -14.50 -5.57 -9.93
N LEU A 326 -14.29 -4.36 -9.42
CA LEU A 326 -12.95 -3.80 -9.17
C LEU A 326 -12.16 -4.65 -8.18
N PHE A 327 -12.86 -5.30 -7.24
CA PHE A 327 -12.25 -6.14 -6.23
C PHE A 327 -11.91 -7.55 -6.72
N LEU A 328 -12.26 -7.91 -7.96
CA LEU A 328 -11.85 -9.21 -8.53
C LEU A 328 -10.33 -9.36 -8.53
N TRP A 329 -9.61 -8.30 -8.89
CA TRP A 329 -8.15 -8.31 -8.86
C TRP A 329 -7.62 -8.49 -7.42
N ASP A 330 -8.13 -7.70 -6.47
CA ASP A 330 -7.73 -7.76 -5.06
C ASP A 330 -7.96 -9.14 -4.42
N LEU A 331 -9.04 -9.82 -4.83
CA LEU A 331 -9.48 -11.08 -4.26
C LEU A 331 -8.85 -12.32 -4.92
N PHE A 332 -8.57 -12.28 -6.23
CA PHE A 332 -8.23 -13.48 -7.00
C PHE A 332 -6.88 -13.40 -7.75
N ASN A 333 -6.35 -12.22 -8.05
CA ASN A 333 -5.08 -12.11 -8.75
C ASN A 333 -3.91 -12.38 -7.79
N PRO A 334 -2.98 -13.29 -8.10
CA PRO A 334 -1.82 -13.57 -7.24
C PRO A 334 -0.90 -12.35 -7.03
N TRP A 335 -0.87 -11.39 -7.97
CA TRP A 335 -0.17 -10.11 -7.77
C TRP A 335 -0.79 -9.30 -6.63
N GLY A 336 -2.11 -9.34 -6.45
CA GLY A 336 -2.78 -8.68 -5.33
C GLY A 336 -2.28 -9.21 -3.98
N TRP A 337 -2.20 -10.52 -3.83
CA TRP A 337 -1.61 -11.14 -2.63
C TRP A 337 -0.12 -10.79 -2.47
N TRP A 338 0.69 -10.91 -3.52
CA TRP A 338 2.12 -10.64 -3.46
C TRP A 338 2.43 -9.19 -3.08
N MET A 339 1.71 -8.23 -3.64
CA MET A 339 1.90 -6.82 -3.35
C MET A 339 1.36 -6.42 -1.97
N GLU A 340 0.28 -7.06 -1.51
CA GLU A 340 -0.26 -6.86 -0.15
C GLU A 340 0.74 -7.26 0.94
N LEU A 341 1.64 -8.23 0.69
CA LEU A 341 2.67 -8.62 1.67
C LEU A 341 3.54 -7.43 2.12
N ASN A 342 3.75 -6.46 1.24
CA ASN A 342 4.53 -5.24 1.49
C ASN A 342 3.67 -4.05 1.98
N SER A 343 2.40 -4.27 2.32
CA SER A 343 1.46 -3.23 2.73
C SER A 343 1.11 -3.33 4.22
N THR A 344 0.94 -2.20 4.90
CA THR A 344 0.50 -2.15 6.32
C THR A 344 -1.00 -2.42 6.48
N HIS A 345 -1.78 -2.22 5.42
CA HIS A 345 -3.22 -2.40 5.38
C HIS A 345 -3.59 -3.52 4.41
N PRO A 346 -4.66 -4.29 4.69
CA PRO A 346 -5.22 -5.21 3.72
C PRO A 346 -5.80 -4.47 2.52
N LEU A 347 -5.89 -5.15 1.38
CA LEU A 347 -6.56 -4.59 0.20
C LEU A 347 -8.04 -4.29 0.50
N THR A 348 -8.53 -3.14 0.00
CA THR A 348 -9.89 -2.66 0.25
C THR A 348 -10.94 -3.70 -0.12
N GLY A 349 -10.79 -4.40 -1.25
CA GLY A 349 -11.73 -5.44 -1.67
C GLY A 349 -11.85 -6.60 -0.68
N LYS A 350 -10.79 -6.94 0.06
CA LYS A 350 -10.83 -7.98 1.10
C LYS A 350 -11.55 -7.50 2.35
N ARG A 351 -11.36 -6.24 2.75
CA ARG A 351 -12.07 -5.60 3.88
C ARG A 351 -13.56 -5.50 3.58
N VAL A 352 -13.94 -4.98 2.41
CA VAL A 352 -15.34 -4.90 1.97
C VAL A 352 -15.99 -6.28 1.92
N ARG A 353 -15.27 -7.32 1.45
CA ARG A 353 -15.77 -8.70 1.50
C ARG A 353 -16.03 -9.19 2.92
N ALA A 354 -15.11 -8.92 3.85
CA ALA A 354 -15.27 -9.30 5.25
C ALA A 354 -16.50 -8.61 5.89
N LEU A 355 -16.66 -7.31 5.61
CA LEU A 355 -17.82 -6.53 6.06
C LEU A 355 -19.13 -7.03 5.45
N SER A 356 -19.13 -7.43 4.17
CA SER A 356 -20.31 -8.02 3.53
C SER A 356 -20.74 -9.32 4.22
N ASN A 357 -19.79 -10.16 4.63
CA ASN A 357 -20.12 -11.35 5.42
C ASN A 357 -20.73 -11.00 6.80
N TYR A 358 -20.28 -9.90 7.43
CA TYR A 358 -20.90 -9.43 8.67
C TYR A 358 -22.30 -8.87 8.44
N ALA A 359 -22.54 -8.17 7.33
CA ALA A 359 -23.87 -7.72 6.94
C ALA A 359 -24.83 -8.92 6.76
N GLU A 360 -24.37 -9.98 6.09
CA GLU A 360 -25.12 -11.23 5.92
C GLU A 360 -25.43 -11.91 7.27
N GLN A 361 -24.46 -11.96 8.20
CA GLN A 361 -24.67 -12.50 9.55
C GLN A 361 -25.72 -11.72 10.35
N LEU A 362 -25.83 -10.41 10.11
CA LEU A 362 -26.83 -9.54 10.73
C LEU A 362 -28.19 -9.57 10.01
N GLY A 363 -28.33 -10.37 8.94
CA GLY A 363 -29.55 -10.41 8.13
C GLY A 363 -29.82 -9.10 7.38
N LEU A 364 -28.79 -8.31 7.09
CA LEU A 364 -28.90 -7.06 6.37
C LEU A 364 -28.77 -7.30 4.86
N ASP A 365 -29.51 -6.51 4.09
CA ASP A 365 -29.27 -6.42 2.65
C ASP A 365 -27.84 -5.95 2.38
N MET A 366 -27.11 -6.68 1.55
CA MET A 366 -25.73 -6.34 1.21
C MET A 366 -25.73 -5.21 0.17
N GLU A 367 -25.12 -4.08 0.50
CA GLU A 367 -25.00 -2.97 -0.44
C GLU A 367 -23.96 -3.24 -1.53
N PHE A 368 -22.87 -3.94 -1.20
CA PHE A 368 -21.93 -4.48 -2.17
C PHE A 368 -22.19 -5.98 -2.33
N ASP A 369 -22.72 -6.43 -3.47
CA ASP A 369 -22.95 -7.86 -3.75
C ASP A 369 -21.62 -8.61 -4.00
N MET A 370 -20.88 -8.83 -2.91
CA MET A 370 -19.63 -9.58 -2.93
C MET A 370 -19.87 -11.07 -3.20
N GLY A 371 -21.09 -11.57 -3.00
CA GLY A 371 -21.47 -12.95 -3.36
C GLY A 371 -21.32 -13.19 -4.87
N ARG A 372 -21.88 -12.31 -5.69
CA ARG A 372 -21.74 -12.35 -7.15
C ARG A 372 -20.30 -12.15 -7.60
N VAL A 373 -19.56 -11.23 -7.00
CA VAL A 373 -18.13 -11.00 -7.30
C VAL A 373 -17.30 -12.26 -7.01
N VAL A 374 -17.54 -12.91 -5.87
CA VAL A 374 -16.86 -14.15 -5.52
C VAL A 374 -17.25 -15.29 -6.46
N ALA A 375 -18.51 -15.37 -6.89
CA ALA A 375 -18.97 -16.35 -7.87
C ALA A 375 -18.32 -16.14 -9.24
N GLU A 376 -18.21 -14.90 -9.72
CA GLU A 376 -17.47 -14.54 -10.94
C GLU A 376 -15.99 -14.88 -10.81
N GLY A 377 -15.36 -14.52 -9.69
CA GLY A 377 -13.96 -14.80 -9.42
C GLY A 377 -13.62 -16.30 -9.38
N LYS A 378 -14.54 -17.13 -8.88
CA LYS A 378 -14.41 -18.60 -8.94
C LYS A 378 -14.41 -19.17 -10.36
N ARG A 379 -14.98 -18.45 -11.34
CA ARG A 379 -15.00 -18.82 -12.76
C ARG A 379 -13.76 -18.35 -13.52
N LEU A 380 -12.89 -17.56 -12.91
CA LEU A 380 -11.63 -17.12 -13.53
C LEU A 380 -10.71 -18.32 -13.80
N ASP A 381 -9.97 -18.26 -14.91
CA ASP A 381 -8.97 -19.25 -15.27
C ASP A 381 -7.75 -19.11 -14.36
N LYS A 382 -7.70 -19.97 -13.34
CA LYS A 382 -6.58 -20.04 -12.40
C LYS A 382 -5.25 -20.39 -13.07
N LYS A 383 -5.27 -21.21 -14.14
CA LYS A 383 -4.03 -21.57 -14.86
C LYS A 383 -3.47 -20.33 -15.54
N ARG A 384 -4.33 -19.50 -16.12
CA ARG A 384 -3.92 -18.21 -16.70
C ARG A 384 -3.40 -17.25 -15.63
N LEU A 385 -4.12 -17.05 -14.53
CA LEU A 385 -3.71 -16.13 -13.46
C LEU A 385 -2.33 -16.48 -12.88
N TYR A 386 -2.17 -17.73 -12.40
CA TYR A 386 -0.92 -18.17 -11.80
C TYR A 386 0.18 -18.35 -12.84
N GLY A 387 -0.15 -18.82 -14.04
CA GLY A 387 0.80 -18.96 -15.14
C GLY A 387 1.42 -17.62 -15.54
N THR A 388 0.60 -16.59 -15.73
CA THR A 388 1.08 -15.22 -16.01
C THR A 388 1.89 -14.68 -14.84
N PHE A 389 1.45 -14.88 -13.60
CA PHE A 389 2.21 -14.47 -12.41
C PHE A 389 3.61 -15.06 -12.34
N TYR A 390 3.76 -16.38 -12.48
CA TYR A 390 5.08 -17.01 -12.46
C TYR A 390 5.98 -16.52 -13.59
N GLN A 391 5.43 -16.35 -14.79
CA GLN A 391 6.18 -15.76 -15.91
C GLN A 391 6.64 -14.34 -15.60
N ASP A 392 5.77 -13.53 -15.00
CA ASP A 392 6.09 -12.15 -14.65
C ASP A 392 7.17 -12.10 -13.54
N VAL A 393 7.10 -12.96 -12.53
CA VAL A 393 8.15 -13.09 -11.50
C VAL A 393 9.50 -13.46 -12.12
N LEU A 394 9.52 -14.42 -13.05
CA LEU A 394 10.72 -14.78 -13.80
C LEU A 394 11.24 -13.59 -14.63
N LEU A 395 10.34 -12.84 -15.27
CA LEU A 395 10.70 -11.66 -16.05
C LEU A 395 11.24 -10.52 -15.19
N TYR A 396 10.76 -10.34 -13.96
CA TYR A 396 11.32 -9.37 -13.02
C TYR A 396 12.79 -9.68 -12.69
N GLY A 397 13.14 -10.95 -12.51
CA GLY A 397 14.50 -11.40 -12.24
C GLY A 397 15.35 -11.73 -13.46
N ALA A 398 14.84 -11.52 -14.68
CA ALA A 398 15.41 -12.09 -15.89
C ALA A 398 16.84 -11.61 -16.18
N GLU A 399 17.15 -10.33 -15.94
CA GLU A 399 18.48 -9.76 -16.12
C GLU A 399 19.51 -10.42 -15.19
N PHE A 400 19.15 -10.64 -13.93
CA PHE A 400 20.01 -11.32 -12.97
C PHE A 400 20.22 -12.79 -13.35
N ILE A 401 19.13 -13.49 -13.73
CA ILE A 401 19.20 -14.87 -14.22
C ILE A 401 20.09 -14.96 -15.46
N ALA A 402 19.99 -14.02 -16.39
CA ALA A 402 20.80 -13.98 -17.61
C ALA A 402 22.29 -13.85 -17.31
N ILE A 403 22.67 -12.99 -16.35
CA ILE A 403 24.05 -12.83 -15.92
C ILE A 403 24.58 -14.13 -15.28
N VAL A 404 23.83 -14.71 -14.34
CA VAL A 404 24.23 -15.94 -13.65
C VAL A 404 24.37 -17.10 -14.63
N LEU A 405 23.39 -17.28 -15.53
CA LEU A 405 23.43 -18.31 -16.56
C LEU A 405 24.60 -18.09 -17.53
N GLY A 406 24.87 -16.84 -17.92
CA GLY A 406 26.00 -16.50 -18.76
C GLY A 406 27.33 -16.83 -18.11
N LEU A 407 27.49 -16.54 -16.81
CA LEU A 407 28.69 -16.91 -16.06
C LEU A 407 28.84 -18.43 -15.93
N ALA A 408 27.75 -19.17 -15.74
CA ALA A 408 27.78 -20.64 -15.68
C ALA A 408 28.19 -21.26 -17.03
N ILE A 409 27.63 -20.76 -18.15
CA ILE A 409 28.04 -21.17 -19.50
C ILE A 409 29.50 -20.80 -19.75
N GLY A 410 29.91 -19.60 -19.34
CA GLY A 410 31.30 -19.15 -19.37
C GLY A 410 32.24 -20.09 -18.63
N ALA A 411 31.89 -20.47 -17.41
CA ALA A 411 32.67 -21.40 -16.59
C ALA A 411 32.82 -22.80 -17.21
N PHE A 412 31.87 -23.23 -18.05
CA PHE A 412 31.98 -24.48 -18.80
C PHE A 412 32.91 -24.34 -20.02
N LEU A 413 32.87 -23.19 -20.70
CA LEU A 413 33.55 -22.98 -21.99
C LEU A 413 34.91 -22.28 -21.90
N PHE A 414 35.31 -21.71 -20.75
CA PHE A 414 36.46 -20.81 -20.65
C PHE A 414 37.78 -21.40 -21.16
N LYS A 415 37.98 -22.72 -21.02
CA LYS A 415 39.19 -23.39 -21.52
C LYS A 415 39.29 -23.35 -23.04
N SER A 416 38.16 -23.32 -23.74
CA SER A 416 38.11 -23.36 -25.21
C SER A 416 38.09 -21.97 -25.85
N ILE A 417 37.42 -21.00 -25.21
CA ILE A 417 37.18 -19.66 -25.80
C ILE A 417 37.92 -18.53 -25.09
N GLY A 418 38.63 -18.81 -24.00
CA GLY A 418 39.34 -17.81 -23.20
C GLY A 418 38.44 -17.06 -22.22
N VAL A 419 39.09 -16.45 -21.22
CA VAL A 419 38.44 -15.82 -20.06
C VAL A 419 37.52 -14.66 -20.46
N LEU A 420 37.98 -13.78 -21.34
CA LEU A 420 37.22 -12.59 -21.75
C LEU A 420 35.90 -12.96 -22.45
N LYS A 421 35.93 -13.95 -23.33
CA LYS A 421 34.73 -14.41 -24.06
C LYS A 421 33.77 -15.14 -23.12
N ALA A 422 34.32 -16.00 -22.27
CA ALA A 422 33.55 -16.79 -21.32
C ALA A 422 32.84 -15.95 -20.26
N PHE A 423 33.54 -15.07 -19.57
CA PHE A 423 33.02 -14.41 -18.37
C PHE A 423 32.54 -12.97 -18.58
N VAL A 424 32.75 -12.39 -19.76
CA VAL A 424 32.29 -11.04 -20.09
C VAL A 424 31.39 -11.04 -21.31
N ALA A 425 31.86 -11.58 -22.44
CA ALA A 425 31.09 -11.51 -23.68
C ALA A 425 29.76 -12.30 -23.62
N ILE A 426 29.78 -13.56 -23.16
CA ILE A 426 28.57 -14.40 -23.06
C ILE A 426 27.52 -13.79 -22.10
N PRO A 427 27.86 -13.39 -20.85
CA PRO A 427 26.90 -12.71 -19.97
C PRO A 427 26.28 -11.46 -20.58
N LEU A 428 27.07 -10.61 -21.26
CA LEU A 428 26.55 -9.40 -21.90
C LEU A 428 25.61 -9.70 -23.07
N LEU A 429 25.93 -10.70 -23.89
CA LEU A 429 25.07 -11.14 -24.98
C LEU A 429 23.73 -11.65 -24.46
N LEU A 430 23.75 -12.51 -23.44
CA LEU A 430 22.51 -13.04 -22.82
C LEU A 430 21.70 -11.94 -22.14
N LEU A 431 22.36 -11.04 -21.40
CA LEU A 431 21.71 -9.90 -20.76
C LEU A 431 20.98 -9.03 -21.80
N GLY A 432 21.67 -8.66 -22.89
CA GLY A 432 21.07 -7.86 -23.95
C GLY A 432 19.89 -8.58 -24.64
N ALA A 433 20.02 -9.87 -24.96
CA ALA A 433 18.94 -10.64 -25.56
C ALA A 433 17.70 -10.75 -24.65
N VAL A 434 17.92 -11.01 -23.36
CA VAL A 434 16.84 -11.10 -22.36
C VAL A 434 16.15 -9.75 -22.15
N MET A 435 16.89 -8.64 -22.14
CA MET A 435 16.29 -7.30 -22.05
C MET A 435 15.40 -6.98 -23.25
N ILE A 436 15.77 -7.40 -24.48
CA ILE A 436 14.91 -7.25 -25.67
C ILE A 436 13.64 -8.08 -25.52
N PHE A 437 13.78 -9.34 -25.09
CA PHE A 437 12.64 -10.22 -24.88
C PHE A 437 11.68 -9.65 -23.81
N LYS A 438 12.21 -9.27 -22.65
CA LYS A 438 11.44 -8.66 -21.56
C LYS A 438 10.70 -7.40 -22.04
N ARG A 439 11.37 -6.53 -22.80
CA ARG A 439 10.74 -5.35 -23.41
C ARG A 439 9.54 -5.71 -24.28
N SER A 440 9.65 -6.76 -25.11
CA SER A 440 8.54 -7.19 -25.99
C SER A 440 7.29 -7.63 -25.22
N VAL A 441 7.48 -8.15 -24.01
CA VAL A 441 6.40 -8.55 -23.10
C VAL A 441 5.83 -7.36 -22.32
N MET A 442 6.70 -6.46 -21.87
CA MET A 442 6.30 -5.27 -21.09
C MET A 442 5.57 -4.22 -21.92
N TYR A 443 5.94 -4.08 -23.20
CA TYR A 443 5.44 -3.06 -24.12
C TYR A 443 5.03 -3.71 -25.46
N PRO A 444 3.92 -4.49 -25.47
CA PRO A 444 3.38 -5.05 -26.70
C PRO A 444 2.95 -3.94 -27.68
N SER A 445 2.76 -4.27 -28.95
CA SER A 445 2.39 -3.27 -29.97
C SER A 445 1.11 -2.50 -29.60
N SER A 446 1.21 -1.18 -29.53
CA SER A 446 0.12 -0.25 -29.27
C SER A 446 -0.58 0.28 -30.53
N LYS A 447 -0.21 -0.24 -31.72
CA LYS A 447 -0.75 0.24 -33.01
C LYS A 447 -2.28 0.20 -33.09
N ASN A 448 -2.88 -0.86 -32.53
CA ASN A 448 -4.32 -1.10 -32.51
C ASN A 448 -4.85 -1.09 -31.06
N ALA A 449 -4.33 -0.21 -30.22
CA ALA A 449 -4.79 -0.09 -28.83
C ALA A 449 -6.29 0.23 -28.79
N PRO A 450 -7.14 -0.58 -28.13
CA PRO A 450 -8.57 -0.30 -28.04
C PRO A 450 -8.84 0.95 -27.21
N ALA A 451 -9.84 1.72 -27.64
CA ALA A 451 -10.44 2.76 -26.81
C ALA A 451 -11.24 2.11 -25.67
N THR A 452 -11.03 2.57 -24.45
CA THR A 452 -11.65 2.03 -23.23
C THR A 452 -11.79 3.13 -22.19
N ASP A 453 -12.35 2.78 -21.04
CA ASP A 453 -12.45 3.64 -19.88
C ASP A 453 -11.71 3.05 -18.67
N VAL A 454 -11.41 3.89 -17.68
CA VAL A 454 -10.67 3.56 -16.46
C VAL A 454 -11.35 2.44 -15.66
N ILE A 455 -12.68 2.49 -15.45
CA ILE A 455 -13.38 1.47 -14.65
C ILE A 455 -13.31 0.09 -15.29
N THR A 456 -13.39 0.01 -16.63
CA THR A 456 -13.25 -1.24 -17.39
C THR A 456 -11.87 -1.84 -17.21
N LEU A 457 -10.82 -1.02 -17.30
CA LEU A 457 -9.44 -1.46 -17.09
C LEU A 457 -9.19 -1.93 -15.66
N MET A 458 -9.71 -1.18 -14.69
CA MET A 458 -9.60 -1.52 -13.29
C MET A 458 -10.36 -2.79 -12.89
N SER A 459 -11.39 -3.16 -13.66
CA SER A 459 -12.16 -4.39 -13.46
C SER A 459 -11.49 -5.63 -14.08
N ASP A 460 -10.38 -5.49 -14.80
CA ASP A 460 -9.66 -6.63 -15.36
C ASP A 460 -8.89 -7.40 -14.29
N ALA A 461 -9.44 -8.55 -13.90
CA ALA A 461 -8.83 -9.46 -12.94
C ALA A 461 -7.48 -10.05 -13.42
N TYR A 462 -7.20 -10.06 -14.73
CA TYR A 462 -5.96 -10.61 -15.31
C TYR A 462 -4.88 -9.55 -15.53
N ALA A 463 -5.16 -8.28 -15.23
CA ALA A 463 -4.19 -7.21 -15.40
C ALA A 463 -2.93 -7.45 -14.54
N SER A 464 -1.78 -7.08 -15.09
CA SER A 464 -0.46 -7.32 -14.51
C SER A 464 0.27 -5.99 -14.24
N PRO A 465 1.13 -5.93 -13.22
CA PRO A 465 2.02 -4.79 -13.03
C PRO A 465 3.17 -4.79 -14.05
N LEU A 466 3.53 -5.96 -14.61
CA LEU A 466 4.67 -6.11 -15.54
C LEU A 466 4.25 -6.16 -17.01
N ARG A 467 3.08 -6.70 -17.35
CA ARG A 467 2.60 -6.75 -18.73
C ARG A 467 1.70 -5.57 -19.02
N GLY A 468 2.21 -4.63 -19.80
CA GLY A 468 1.44 -3.47 -20.21
C GLY A 468 0.30 -3.86 -21.16
N GLN A 469 -0.93 -3.53 -20.80
CA GLN A 469 -2.08 -3.69 -21.69
C GLN A 469 -2.18 -2.45 -22.59
N PRO A 470 -2.02 -2.56 -23.92
CA PRO A 470 -2.09 -1.39 -24.79
C PRO A 470 -3.52 -0.85 -24.81
N VAL A 471 -3.70 0.44 -24.53
CA VAL A 471 -5.01 1.09 -24.37
C VAL A 471 -4.98 2.53 -24.87
N GLN A 472 -6.17 3.04 -25.17
CA GLN A 472 -6.42 4.45 -25.43
C GLN A 472 -7.53 4.95 -24.50
N LEU A 473 -7.24 6.01 -23.74
CA LEU A 473 -8.15 6.68 -22.82
C LEU A 473 -8.42 8.10 -23.31
N GLU A 474 -9.67 8.53 -23.21
CA GLU A 474 -10.11 9.89 -23.53
C GLU A 474 -10.61 10.58 -22.27
N GLY A 475 -10.08 11.76 -21.99
CA GLY A 475 -10.46 12.51 -20.80
C GLY A 475 -9.65 13.80 -20.62
N THR A 476 -9.95 14.49 -19.54
CA THR A 476 -9.35 15.78 -19.21
C THR A 476 -8.11 15.59 -18.36
N LEU A 477 -7.03 16.32 -18.65
CA LEU A 477 -5.87 16.37 -17.76
C LEU A 477 -6.16 17.29 -16.58
N ILE A 478 -6.29 16.75 -15.39
CA ILE A 478 -6.71 17.50 -14.21
C ILE A 478 -5.55 17.93 -13.31
N GLY A 479 -4.35 17.38 -13.52
CA GLY A 479 -3.19 17.78 -12.72
C GLY A 479 -1.94 16.98 -12.96
N ARG A 480 -0.94 17.21 -12.10
CA ARG A 480 0.33 16.47 -12.04
C ARG A 480 0.16 15.17 -11.26
N GLY A 481 0.89 14.13 -11.65
CA GLY A 481 0.94 12.84 -10.95
C GLY A 481 1.38 12.98 -9.50
N ASP A 482 2.47 13.71 -9.27
CA ASP A 482 2.93 14.10 -7.94
C ASP A 482 2.44 15.52 -7.61
N ALA A 483 1.48 15.62 -6.69
CA ALA A 483 0.96 16.91 -6.24
C ALA A 483 2.09 17.78 -5.63
N GLY A 484 2.10 19.07 -5.96
CA GLY A 484 3.08 20.11 -5.56
C GLY A 484 4.54 19.90 -5.92
N TYR A 485 4.89 18.82 -6.63
CA TYR A 485 6.17 18.77 -7.32
C TYR A 485 6.06 19.52 -8.65
N VAL A 486 6.46 20.80 -8.65
CA VAL A 486 6.35 21.71 -9.82
C VAL A 486 7.09 21.19 -11.05
N PHE A 487 8.09 20.33 -10.86
CA PHE A 487 8.87 19.70 -11.95
C PHE A 487 8.41 18.27 -12.26
N GLY A 488 7.30 17.81 -11.69
CA GLY A 488 6.74 16.49 -11.95
C GLY A 488 6.31 16.34 -13.40
N SER A 489 6.81 15.31 -14.07
CA SER A 489 6.50 15.02 -15.48
C SER A 489 5.20 14.24 -15.67
N ASP A 490 4.79 13.53 -14.64
CA ASP A 490 3.64 12.64 -14.70
C ASP A 490 2.33 13.44 -14.64
N LEU A 491 1.29 12.90 -15.25
CA LEU A 491 0.00 13.57 -15.42
C LEU A 491 -1.11 12.76 -14.77
N LYS A 492 -2.23 13.42 -14.47
CA LYS A 492 -3.48 12.80 -14.07
C LYS A 492 -4.51 13.03 -15.17
N LEU A 493 -5.04 11.95 -15.72
CA LEU A 493 -6.15 11.97 -16.66
C LEU A 493 -7.42 11.60 -15.90
N GLN A 494 -8.49 12.35 -16.08
CA GLN A 494 -9.82 11.99 -15.60
C GLN A 494 -10.72 11.74 -16.79
N ASP A 495 -11.23 10.51 -16.90
CA ASP A 495 -12.28 10.18 -17.85
C ASP A 495 -13.65 10.14 -17.16
N LYS A 496 -14.69 9.82 -17.93
CA LYS A 496 -16.06 9.66 -17.43
C LYS A 496 -16.24 8.50 -16.45
N SER A 497 -15.23 7.70 -16.14
CA SER A 497 -15.31 6.52 -15.28
C SER A 497 -14.34 6.53 -14.09
N GLY A 498 -13.29 7.35 -14.15
CA GLY A 498 -12.35 7.59 -13.05
C GLY A 498 -11.07 8.33 -13.45
N LEU A 499 -10.16 8.47 -12.49
CA LEU A 499 -8.81 9.01 -12.64
C LEU A 499 -7.76 7.94 -13.03
N MET A 500 -6.81 8.28 -13.89
CA MET A 500 -5.65 7.45 -14.22
C MET A 500 -4.37 8.28 -14.15
N TYR A 501 -3.35 7.75 -13.47
CA TYR A 501 -2.01 8.32 -13.52
C TYR A 501 -1.32 7.95 -14.84
N LEU A 502 -0.81 8.95 -15.55
CA LEU A 502 -0.04 8.79 -16.77
C LEU A 502 1.44 9.03 -16.45
N LEU A 503 2.25 7.98 -16.54
CA LEU A 503 3.70 8.08 -16.34
C LEU A 503 4.38 8.54 -17.63
N TYR A 504 5.08 9.65 -17.55
CA TYR A 504 5.83 10.22 -18.67
C TYR A 504 7.30 9.83 -18.61
N ALA A 505 7.84 9.37 -19.74
CA ALA A 505 9.24 9.03 -19.89
C ALA A 505 9.86 9.74 -21.09
N SER A 506 10.81 10.63 -20.84
CA SER A 506 11.60 11.29 -21.87
C SER A 506 12.71 10.38 -22.41
N ARG A 507 13.05 10.56 -23.68
CA ARG A 507 14.26 9.95 -24.29
C ARG A 507 15.54 10.45 -23.64
N TRP A 508 15.51 11.64 -23.04
CA TRP A 508 16.63 12.23 -22.30
C TRP A 508 16.65 11.83 -20.82
N GLY A 509 15.87 10.83 -20.45
CA GLY A 509 15.83 10.30 -19.08
C GLY A 509 15.37 11.34 -18.06
N PRO A 510 15.92 11.34 -16.84
CA PRO A 510 15.49 12.23 -15.75
C PRO A 510 15.56 13.72 -16.09
N LEU A 511 16.59 14.15 -16.84
CA LEU A 511 16.71 15.55 -17.27
C LEU A 511 15.57 15.96 -18.21
N GLY A 512 15.22 15.08 -19.14
CA GLY A 512 14.09 15.32 -20.05
C GLY A 512 12.75 15.36 -19.31
N ASN A 513 12.56 14.49 -18.32
CA ASN A 513 11.37 14.50 -17.46
C ASN A 513 11.27 15.83 -16.70
N PHE A 514 12.37 16.27 -16.09
CA PHE A 514 12.46 17.54 -15.37
C PHE A 514 12.07 18.73 -16.27
N PHE A 515 12.64 18.84 -17.47
CA PHE A 515 12.31 19.95 -18.38
C PHE A 515 10.88 19.90 -18.92
N PHE A 516 10.36 18.68 -19.18
CA PHE A 516 8.96 18.51 -19.57
C PHE A 516 8.01 18.96 -18.44
N GLY A 517 8.26 18.49 -17.22
CA GLY A 517 7.53 18.87 -16.02
C GLY A 517 7.56 20.39 -15.78
N MET A 518 8.74 20.99 -15.85
CA MET A 518 8.94 22.42 -15.64
C MET A 518 8.18 23.28 -16.67
N LYS A 519 8.29 22.97 -17.96
CA LYS A 519 7.91 23.91 -19.04
C LYS A 519 6.59 23.60 -19.73
N ARG A 520 6.15 22.34 -19.75
CA ARG A 520 5.03 21.91 -20.60
C ARG A 520 3.80 21.47 -19.83
N VAL A 521 3.98 20.74 -18.71
CA VAL A 521 2.87 20.12 -17.99
C VAL A 521 1.80 21.13 -17.57
N GLN A 522 2.18 22.29 -17.05
CA GLN A 522 1.22 23.31 -16.62
C GLN A 522 0.28 23.77 -17.75
N GLY A 523 0.79 23.86 -18.98
CA GLY A 523 0.00 24.26 -20.15
C GLY A 523 -0.89 23.15 -20.71
N LEU A 524 -0.77 21.91 -20.20
CA LEU A 524 -1.62 20.78 -20.61
C LEU A 524 -2.77 20.53 -19.64
N ILE A 525 -2.67 21.03 -18.41
CA ILE A 525 -3.71 20.88 -17.39
C ILE A 525 -4.96 21.68 -17.82
N GLY A 526 -6.13 21.05 -17.66
CA GLY A 526 -7.43 21.54 -18.11
C GLY A 526 -7.79 21.17 -19.55
N MET A 527 -6.88 20.57 -20.33
CA MET A 527 -7.17 20.20 -21.71
C MET A 527 -7.84 18.84 -21.82
N GLU A 528 -8.78 18.72 -22.76
CA GLU A 528 -9.28 17.44 -23.24
C GLU A 528 -8.21 16.74 -24.08
N THR A 529 -7.95 15.48 -23.74
CA THR A 529 -6.85 14.72 -24.31
C THR A 529 -7.22 13.27 -24.58
N THR A 530 -6.57 12.73 -25.60
CA THR A 530 -6.50 11.31 -25.89
C THR A 530 -5.12 10.80 -25.48
N ALA A 531 -5.07 9.95 -24.46
CA ALA A 531 -3.86 9.32 -23.98
C ALA A 531 -3.79 7.87 -24.48
N LYS A 532 -2.73 7.55 -25.22
CA LYS A 532 -2.43 6.19 -25.68
C LYS A 532 -1.18 5.67 -24.97
N GLY A 533 -1.23 4.43 -24.50
CA GLY A 533 -0.14 3.87 -23.72
C GLY A 533 -0.41 2.44 -23.29
N TRP A 534 0.22 2.04 -22.18
CA TRP A 534 0.08 0.71 -21.60
C TRP A 534 -0.43 0.78 -20.17
N PHE A 535 -1.64 0.29 -19.94
CA PHE A 535 -2.23 0.15 -18.62
C PHE A 535 -1.55 -0.96 -17.82
N ARG A 536 -1.35 -0.71 -16.53
CA ARG A 536 -0.81 -1.64 -15.55
C ARG A 536 -1.62 -1.61 -14.27
N ARG A 537 -1.74 -2.78 -13.65
CA ARG A 537 -2.45 -2.95 -12.38
C ARG A 537 -1.51 -3.42 -11.29
N GLY A 538 -1.36 -2.59 -10.27
CA GLY A 538 -0.85 -2.98 -8.95
C GLY A 538 -1.79 -2.47 -7.86
N VAL A 539 -1.27 -2.30 -6.65
CA VAL A 539 -2.00 -1.65 -5.53
C VAL A 539 -2.47 -0.24 -5.92
N ALA A 540 -1.61 0.49 -6.65
CA ALA A 540 -2.00 1.64 -7.46
C ALA A 540 -2.03 1.24 -8.94
N SER A 541 -3.01 1.72 -9.69
CA SER A 541 -3.04 1.60 -11.15
C SER A 541 -2.37 2.79 -11.82
N TRP A 542 -1.74 2.56 -12.96
CA TRP A 542 -1.18 3.61 -13.80
C TRP A 542 -1.14 3.19 -15.26
N MET A 543 -0.85 4.16 -16.13
CA MET A 543 -0.62 3.94 -17.55
C MET A 543 0.75 4.50 -17.93
N ASP A 544 1.62 3.69 -18.52
CA ASP A 544 2.83 4.19 -19.15
C ASP A 544 2.44 4.92 -20.44
N LEU A 545 2.68 6.22 -20.50
CA LEU A 545 2.28 7.03 -21.66
C LEU A 545 3.18 6.70 -22.86
N GLU A 546 2.58 6.57 -24.04
CA GLU A 546 3.29 6.54 -25.32
C GLU A 546 3.05 7.85 -26.08
N LEU A 547 1.78 8.25 -26.19
CA LEU A 547 1.37 9.41 -26.93
C LEU A 547 0.17 10.06 -26.24
N LEU A 548 0.29 11.36 -25.97
CA LEU A 548 -0.81 12.21 -25.56
C LEU A 548 -1.12 13.16 -26.72
N SER A 549 -2.39 13.21 -27.12
CA SER A 549 -2.87 14.16 -28.13
C SER A 549 -3.94 15.04 -27.49
N THR A 550 -3.76 16.35 -27.57
CA THR A 550 -4.74 17.34 -27.11
C THR A 550 -5.71 17.69 -28.23
N ALA A 551 -6.93 18.11 -27.90
CA ALA A 551 -7.89 18.64 -28.88
C ALA A 551 -7.34 19.86 -29.66
N SER A 552 -6.42 20.63 -29.06
CA SER A 552 -5.76 21.77 -29.69
C SER A 552 -4.62 21.39 -30.65
N GLY A 553 -4.41 20.10 -30.91
CA GLY A 553 -3.39 19.60 -31.85
C GLY A 553 -1.99 19.43 -31.25
N ASN A 554 -1.76 19.77 -29.98
CA ASN A 554 -0.49 19.48 -29.31
C ASN A 554 -0.34 17.96 -29.13
N LYS A 555 0.85 17.45 -29.49
CA LYS A 555 1.23 16.05 -29.29
C LYS A 555 2.43 15.96 -28.36
N VAL A 556 2.32 15.12 -27.34
CA VAL A 556 3.41 14.80 -26.42
C VAL A 556 3.73 13.32 -26.56
N SER A 557 4.95 13.00 -26.99
CA SER A 557 5.43 11.63 -27.08
C SER A 557 6.24 11.26 -25.84
N SER A 558 6.02 10.04 -25.36
CA SER A 558 6.68 9.43 -24.22
C SER A 558 7.27 8.09 -24.66
N HIS A 559 8.41 7.73 -24.09
CA HIS A 559 9.26 6.64 -24.57
C HIS A 559 9.73 5.73 -23.42
N PRO A 560 8.80 5.10 -22.69
CA PRO A 560 9.10 4.32 -21.49
C PRO A 560 10.05 3.14 -21.75
N ALA A 561 10.03 2.59 -22.97
CA ALA A 561 10.88 1.46 -23.38
C ALA A 561 12.22 1.85 -24.02
N PHE A 562 12.55 3.15 -24.15
CA PHE A 562 13.69 3.60 -24.95
C PHE A 562 15.03 3.20 -24.36
N TRP A 563 15.30 3.55 -23.10
CA TRP A 563 16.59 3.25 -22.47
C TRP A 563 16.82 1.76 -22.29
N GLY A 564 15.77 0.98 -21.99
CA GLY A 564 15.86 -0.48 -21.96
C GLY A 564 16.33 -1.06 -23.31
N LEU A 565 15.82 -0.51 -24.43
CA LEU A 565 16.26 -0.90 -25.76
C LEU A 565 17.71 -0.47 -26.04
N VAL A 566 18.07 0.78 -25.73
CA VAL A 566 19.43 1.30 -25.94
C VAL A 566 20.46 0.44 -25.20
N TRP A 567 20.24 0.17 -23.90
CA TRP A 567 21.14 -0.66 -23.11
C TRP A 567 21.22 -2.10 -23.65
N SER A 568 20.09 -2.67 -24.08
CA SER A 568 20.10 -4.01 -24.66
C SER A 568 20.95 -4.11 -25.92
N ILE A 569 20.90 -3.10 -26.80
CA ILE A 569 21.72 -3.02 -28.01
C ILE A 569 23.19 -2.82 -27.65
N ILE A 570 23.50 -1.95 -26.67
CA ILE A 570 24.86 -1.72 -26.19
C ILE A 570 25.47 -3.01 -25.64
N PHE A 571 24.75 -3.75 -24.78
CA PHE A 571 25.24 -5.02 -24.24
C PHE A 571 25.45 -6.07 -25.32
N LEU A 572 24.55 -6.16 -26.30
CA LEU A 572 24.73 -7.04 -27.45
C LEU A 572 25.95 -6.66 -28.30
N ALA A 573 26.13 -5.36 -28.58
CA ALA A 573 27.24 -4.87 -29.39
C ALA A 573 28.59 -5.08 -28.70
N ILE A 574 28.71 -4.70 -27.42
CA ILE A 574 29.92 -4.92 -26.62
C ILE A 574 30.19 -6.42 -26.49
N GLY A 575 29.18 -7.21 -26.17
CA GLY A 575 29.30 -8.66 -26.08
C GLY A 575 29.79 -9.28 -27.39
N ALA A 576 29.24 -8.87 -28.53
CA ALA A 576 29.65 -9.36 -29.85
C ALA A 576 31.09 -8.93 -30.19
N LEU A 577 31.45 -7.67 -29.95
CA LEU A 577 32.81 -7.16 -30.19
C LEU A 577 33.85 -7.93 -29.36
N LEU A 578 33.57 -8.15 -28.07
CA LEU A 578 34.46 -8.93 -27.19
C LEU A 578 34.55 -10.40 -27.59
N PHE A 579 33.46 -10.97 -28.10
CA PHE A 579 33.46 -12.36 -28.58
C PHE A 579 34.29 -12.52 -29.87
N LEU A 580 34.27 -11.51 -30.75
CA LEU A 580 34.99 -11.51 -32.02
C LEU A 580 36.42 -10.97 -31.92
N ALA A 581 36.78 -10.33 -30.80
CA ALA A 581 38.15 -9.91 -30.54
C ALA A 581 39.10 -11.12 -30.61
N LYS A 582 40.23 -10.93 -31.30
CA LYS A 582 41.26 -11.95 -31.51
C LYS A 582 42.05 -12.22 -30.23
#